data_AF-A0A7C4CN17-F1
#
_entry.id   AF-A0A7C4CN17-F1
#
_cell.length_a   1.000
_cell.length_b   1.000
_cell.length_c   1.000
_cell.angle_alpha   90.00
_cell.angle_beta   90.00
_cell.angle_gamma   90.00
#
_symmetry.space_group_name_H-M   'P 1'
#
loop_
_entity.id
_entity.type
_entity.pdbx_description
1 polymer ?
#
loop_
_entity_poly.entity_id
_entity_poly.type
_entity_poly.pdbx_seq_one_letter_code
_entity_poly.pdbx_strand_id
1 'polypeptide(L)'
;MPNSNLPTVSVNPNIEEAEKIVKEALSQHKTLLVVGNCWVRYHGRASSKLEPGERILIIKEDGSLLVHRSVGYEPVNWQPPGCIFHTQTRGNVLEIHAVRQKPPEMVQVFFDRVHMVSALSL
;
A
#
# COMPACT_ATOMS: atom_id res chain seq x y z
N MET A 1 8.50 -14.45 -26.77
CA MET A 1 8.70 -13.34 -25.82
C MET A 1 8.85 -13.96 -24.43
N PRO A 2 9.93 -13.70 -23.67
CA PRO A 2 10.02 -14.25 -22.32
C PRO A 2 8.90 -13.65 -21.45
N ASN A 3 8.23 -14.50 -20.66
CA ASN A 3 7.02 -14.22 -19.88
C ASN A 3 6.99 -12.84 -19.21
N SER A 4 6.17 -11.93 -19.72
CA SER A 4 5.89 -10.61 -19.13
C SER A 4 4.98 -10.65 -17.89
N ASN A 5 4.65 -11.85 -17.38
CA ASN A 5 3.69 -12.06 -16.29
C ASN A 5 4.32 -12.58 -14.99
N LEU A 6 5.65 -12.60 -14.87
CA LEU A 6 6.27 -13.01 -13.60
C LEU A 6 6.09 -11.90 -12.55
N PRO A 7 5.70 -12.27 -11.32
CA PRO A 7 5.58 -11.30 -10.24
C PRO A 7 6.95 -10.72 -9.89
N THR A 8 7.01 -9.41 -9.68
CA THR A 8 8.19 -8.77 -9.08
C THR A 8 8.10 -8.98 -7.58
N VAL A 9 9.13 -9.56 -6.97
CA VAL A 9 9.21 -9.77 -5.52
C VAL A 9 10.54 -9.24 -5.02
N SER A 10 10.50 -8.39 -3.99
CA SER A 10 11.69 -7.97 -3.25
C SER A 10 11.50 -8.22 -1.77
N VAL A 11 12.52 -8.83 -1.14
CA VAL A 11 12.54 -9.23 0.27
C VAL A 11 13.55 -8.37 1.00
N ASN A 12 13.12 -7.78 2.12
CA ASN A 12 13.85 -6.79 2.91
C ASN A 12 14.45 -5.63 2.07
N PRO A 13 13.70 -5.03 1.12
CA PRO A 13 14.20 -3.86 0.41
C PRO A 13 14.44 -2.70 1.37
N ASN A 14 15.38 -1.83 1.03
CA ASN A 14 15.41 -0.52 1.67
C ASN A 14 14.21 0.34 1.21
N ILE A 15 14.00 1.48 1.87
CA ILE A 15 12.81 2.31 1.63
C ILE A 15 12.77 2.89 0.22
N GLU A 16 13.92 3.26 -0.36
CA GLU A 16 14.00 3.80 -1.73
C GLU A 16 13.71 2.73 -2.79
N GLU A 17 14.22 1.51 -2.59
CA GLU A 17 13.91 0.36 -3.44
C GLU A 17 12.42 0.01 -3.38
N ALA A 18 11.85 -0.01 -2.18
CA ALA A 18 10.42 -0.25 -1.99
C ALA A 18 9.58 0.83 -2.68
N GLU A 19 9.93 2.11 -2.51
CA GLU A 19 9.26 3.23 -3.17
C GLU A 19 9.24 3.07 -4.70
N LYS A 20 10.39 2.70 -5.29
CA LYS A 20 10.50 2.50 -6.73
C LYS A 20 9.55 1.40 -7.22
N ILE A 21 9.53 0.25 -6.55
CA ILE A 21 8.67 -0.88 -6.91
C ILE A 21 7.19 -0.50 -6.77
N VAL A 22 6.84 0.17 -5.67
CA VAL A 22 5.46 0.62 -5.41
C VAL A 22 5.02 1.64 -6.47
N LYS A 23 5.86 2.63 -6.80
CA LYS A 23 5.58 3.63 -7.85
C LYS A 23 5.33 2.99 -9.20
N GLU A 24 6.18 2.05 -9.60
CA GLU A 24 6.06 1.34 -10.87
C GLU A 24 4.82 0.45 -10.92
N ALA A 25 4.52 -0.27 -9.84
CA ALA A 25 3.33 -1.11 -9.76
C ALA A 25 2.03 -0.31 -9.85
N LEU A 26 1.96 0.82 -9.12
CA LEU A 26 0.80 1.71 -9.13
C LEU A 26 0.56 2.35 -10.50
N SER A 27 1.61 2.78 -11.20
CA SER A 27 1.48 3.37 -12.54
C SER A 27 1.03 2.36 -13.60
N GLN A 28 1.32 1.08 -13.38
CA GLN A 28 0.92 -0.04 -14.24
C GLN A 28 -0.39 -0.70 -13.79
N HIS A 29 -1.09 -0.15 -12.78
CA HIS A 29 -2.31 -0.73 -12.21
C HIS A 29 -2.16 -2.20 -11.77
N LYS A 30 -0.98 -2.60 -11.30
CA LYS A 30 -0.72 -3.95 -10.79
C LYS A 30 -1.29 -4.13 -9.39
N THR A 31 -1.63 -5.37 -9.05
CA THR A 31 -1.90 -5.75 -7.67
C THR A 31 -0.59 -5.71 -6.87
N LEU A 32 -0.61 -4.98 -5.74
CA LEU A 32 0.54 -4.78 -4.86
C LEU A 32 0.30 -5.42 -3.50
N LEU A 33 1.30 -6.12 -2.99
CA LEU A 33 1.39 -6.52 -1.59
C LEU A 33 2.60 -5.85 -0.94
N VAL A 34 2.42 -5.17 0.19
CA VAL A 34 3.51 -4.63 1.02
C VAL A 34 3.36 -5.18 2.43
N VAL A 35 4.39 -5.84 2.93
CA VAL A 35 4.43 -6.39 4.29
C VAL A 35 5.55 -5.70 5.05
N GLY A 36 5.25 -5.20 6.24
CA GLY A 36 6.22 -4.45 7.02
C GLY A 36 5.63 -3.81 8.26
N ASN A 37 6.50 -3.18 9.05
CA ASN A 37 6.06 -2.32 10.13
C ASN A 37 5.53 -1.02 9.52
N CYS A 38 4.28 -0.70 9.83
CA CYS A 38 3.63 0.47 9.26
C CYS A 38 2.73 1.15 10.29
N TRP A 39 2.10 2.26 9.95
CA TRP A 39 0.98 2.87 10.68
C TRP A 39 0.04 3.52 9.67
N VAL A 40 -1.19 3.82 10.11
CA VAL A 40 -2.22 4.36 9.22
C VAL A 40 -2.83 5.62 9.81
N ARG A 41 -3.09 6.61 8.95
CA ARG A 41 -3.95 7.75 9.24
C ARG A 41 -5.09 7.76 8.24
N TYR A 42 -6.32 7.78 8.75
CA TYR A 42 -7.52 7.93 7.93
C TYR A 42 -8.21 9.25 8.27
N HIS A 43 -8.60 9.97 7.22
CA HIS A 43 -9.41 11.17 7.30
C HIS A 43 -10.53 11.11 6.27
N GLY A 44 -11.77 11.35 6.68
CA GLY A 44 -12.93 11.27 5.81
C GLY A 44 -14.21 11.53 6.61
N ARG A 45 -15.19 10.63 6.47
CA ARG A 45 -16.42 10.67 7.28
C ARG A 45 -16.16 10.52 8.78
N ALA A 46 -15.05 9.89 9.14
CA ALA A 46 -14.49 9.87 10.47
C ALA A 46 -12.98 10.16 10.39
N SER A 47 -12.30 10.17 11.52
CA SER A 47 -10.83 10.22 11.56
C SER A 47 -10.33 9.13 12.49
N SER A 48 -9.29 8.41 12.07
CA SER A 48 -8.67 7.38 12.89
C SER A 48 -7.17 7.30 12.67
N LYS A 49 -6.48 6.80 13.69
CA LYS A 49 -5.05 6.48 13.64
C LYS A 49 -4.89 5.02 14.05
N LEU A 50 -4.07 4.30 13.31
CA LEU A 50 -3.61 2.97 13.67
C LEU A 50 -2.14 3.10 14.07
N GLU A 51 -1.83 2.84 15.34
CA GLU A 51 -0.47 2.90 15.90
C GLU A 51 0.51 1.97 15.17
N PRO A 52 1.84 2.15 15.28
CA PRO A 52 2.83 1.29 14.65
C PRO A 52 2.63 -0.21 14.90
N GLY A 53 2.99 -1.04 13.91
CA GLY A 53 2.94 -2.49 14.00
C GLY A 53 2.98 -3.14 12.62
N GLU A 54 3.20 -4.46 12.59
CA GLU A 54 3.30 -5.21 11.34
C GLU A 54 1.93 -5.42 10.69
N ARG A 55 1.82 -5.10 9.40
CA ARG A 55 0.61 -5.29 8.58
C ARG A 55 0.94 -5.80 7.20
N ILE A 56 -0.13 -6.25 6.54
CA ILE A 56 -0.19 -6.54 5.12
C ILE A 56 -1.02 -5.43 4.48
N LEU A 57 -0.41 -4.63 3.63
CA LEU A 57 -1.10 -3.72 2.71
C LEU A 57 -1.34 -4.45 1.39
N ILE A 58 -2.57 -4.40 0.90
CA ILE A 58 -2.97 -4.86 -0.43
C ILE A 58 -3.54 -3.66 -1.19
N ILE A 59 -3.04 -3.43 -2.39
CA ILE A 59 -3.65 -2.51 -3.36
C ILE A 59 -4.03 -3.34 -4.59
N LYS A 60 -5.31 -3.29 -4.98
CA LYS A 60 -5.83 -4.06 -6.12
C LYS A 60 -5.77 -3.23 -7.40
N GLU A 61 -5.90 -3.90 -8.54
CA GLU A 61 -5.88 -3.26 -9.88
C GLU A 61 -7.02 -2.24 -10.07
N ASP A 62 -8.16 -2.45 -9.40
CA ASP A 62 -9.29 -1.53 -9.38
C ASP A 62 -9.08 -0.29 -8.47
N GLY A 63 -7.92 -0.19 -7.83
CA GLY A 63 -7.56 0.89 -6.91
C GLY A 63 -8.15 0.76 -5.51
N SER A 64 -8.69 -0.40 -5.13
CA SER A 64 -9.04 -0.68 -3.74
C SER A 64 -7.79 -0.79 -2.86
N LEU A 65 -7.85 -0.26 -1.64
CA LEU A 65 -6.79 -0.40 -0.63
C LEU A 65 -7.32 -1.18 0.58
N LEU A 66 -6.53 -2.11 1.09
CA LEU A 66 -6.83 -2.92 2.27
C LEU A 66 -5.58 -3.01 3.15
N VAL A 67 -5.73 -2.76 4.45
CA VAL A 67 -4.67 -2.99 5.44
C VAL A 67 -5.16 -4.06 6.41
N HIS A 68 -4.43 -5.17 6.49
CA HIS A 68 -4.74 -6.30 7.38
C HIS A 68 -3.69 -6.44 8.48
N ARG A 69 -4.14 -6.92 9.64
CA ARG A 69 -3.26 -7.52 10.66
C ARG A 69 -2.95 -8.96 10.28
N SER A 70 -2.04 -9.61 11.00
CA SER A 70 -1.74 -11.04 10.85
C SER A 70 -2.88 -11.98 11.28
N VAL A 71 -3.90 -11.44 11.95
CA VAL A 71 -5.08 -12.18 12.43
C VAL A 71 -6.36 -11.40 12.14
N GLY A 72 -7.48 -12.12 12.04
CA GLY A 72 -8.78 -11.58 11.69
C GLY A 72 -9.04 -11.58 10.18
N TYR A 73 -10.30 -11.74 9.79
CA TYR A 73 -10.69 -11.81 8.37
C TYR A 73 -10.96 -10.44 7.75
N GLU A 74 -11.25 -9.41 8.55
CA GLU A 74 -11.56 -8.06 8.07
C GLU A 74 -10.31 -7.17 7.99
N PRO A 75 -10.25 -6.24 7.01
CA PRO A 75 -9.23 -5.20 7.00
C PRO A 75 -9.46 -4.22 8.16
N VAL A 76 -8.38 -3.77 8.79
CA VAL A 76 -8.43 -2.74 9.85
C VAL A 76 -8.54 -1.32 9.30
N ASN A 77 -8.12 -1.11 8.05
CA ASN A 77 -8.38 0.10 7.28
C ASN A 77 -8.59 -0.28 5.81
N TRP A 78 -9.50 0.39 5.11
CA TRP A 78 -9.77 0.10 3.71
C TRP A 78 -10.30 1.33 2.95
N GLN A 79 -10.15 1.32 1.63
CA GLN A 79 -10.87 2.21 0.70
C GLN A 79 -11.46 1.39 -0.45
N PRO A 80 -12.68 1.72 -0.93
CA PRO A 80 -13.28 1.09 -2.10
C PRO A 80 -12.52 1.42 -3.40
N PRO A 81 -12.90 0.80 -4.53
CA PRO A 81 -12.27 1.02 -5.83
C PRO A 81 -12.22 2.50 -6.26
N GLY A 82 -11.28 2.80 -7.17
CA GLY A 82 -11.15 4.11 -7.81
C GLY A 82 -10.35 5.14 -7.00
N CYS A 83 -9.50 4.71 -6.08
CA CYS A 83 -8.60 5.63 -5.39
C CYS A 83 -7.47 6.12 -6.31
N ILE A 84 -7.06 7.37 -6.10
CA ILE A 84 -5.86 7.95 -6.69
C ILE A 84 -4.73 7.81 -5.67
N PHE A 85 -3.60 7.25 -6.11
CA PHE A 85 -2.47 6.99 -5.23
C PHE A 85 -1.35 8.00 -5.43
N HIS A 86 -0.75 8.44 -4.33
CA HIS A 86 0.48 9.22 -4.30
C HIS A 86 1.48 8.52 -3.40
N THR A 87 2.74 8.45 -3.84
CA THR A 87 3.80 7.75 -3.13
C THR A 87 5.07 8.57 -3.09
N GLN A 88 5.70 8.58 -1.92
CA GLN A 88 6.91 9.35 -1.67
C GLN A 88 7.71 8.74 -0.52
N THR A 89 9.01 9.04 -0.47
CA THR A 89 9.84 8.80 0.71
C THR A 89 10.11 10.11 1.44
N ARG A 90 9.97 10.10 2.78
CA ARG A 90 10.33 11.22 3.65
C ARG A 90 11.00 10.72 4.92
N GLY A 91 12.25 11.13 5.16
CA GLY A 91 12.97 10.79 6.40
C GLY A 91 13.06 9.28 6.67
N ASN A 92 13.36 8.49 5.62
CA ASN A 92 13.39 7.02 5.67
C ASN A 92 12.04 6.35 6.00
N VAL A 93 10.94 7.01 5.62
CA VAL A 93 9.60 6.44 5.70
C VAL A 93 9.00 6.46 4.29
N LEU A 94 8.53 5.30 3.83
CA LEU A 94 7.71 5.18 2.63
C LEU A 94 6.29 5.60 2.99
N GLU A 95 5.74 6.57 2.26
CA GLU A 95 4.36 7.01 2.40
C GLU A 95 3.55 6.61 1.16
N ILE A 96 2.39 5.98 1.38
CA ILE A 96 1.42 5.62 0.35
C ILE A 96 0.08 6.24 0.71
N HIS A 97 -0.37 7.21 -0.07
CA HIS A 97 -1.62 7.94 0.18
C HIS A 97 -2.65 7.54 -0.86
N ALA A 98 -3.76 6.94 -0.43
CA ALA A 98 -4.93 6.66 -1.25
C ALA A 98 -5.98 7.75 -1.03
N VAL A 99 -6.35 8.44 -2.12
CA VAL A 99 -7.32 9.54 -2.10
C VAL A 99 -8.57 9.13 -2.87
N ARG A 100 -9.72 9.25 -2.23
CA ARG A 100 -11.05 9.07 -2.83
C ARG A 100 -11.74 10.43 -2.92
N GLN A 101 -12.39 10.71 -4.05
CA GLN A 101 -13.01 12.01 -4.29
C GLN A 101 -14.45 12.13 -3.77
N LYS A 102 -15.23 11.04 -3.78
CA LYS A 102 -16.68 11.08 -3.47
C LYS A 102 -17.13 9.90 -2.58
N PRO A 103 -17.42 10.16 -1.29
CA PRO A 103 -17.04 11.34 -0.53
C PRO A 103 -15.50 11.53 -0.49
N PRO A 104 -15.01 12.75 -0.19
CA PRO A 104 -13.60 12.99 0.04
C PRO A 104 -13.09 12.18 1.23
N GLU A 105 -12.19 11.25 0.98
CA GLU A 105 -11.57 10.41 2.00
C GLU A 105 -10.09 10.17 1.64
N MET A 106 -9.24 10.04 2.64
CA MET A 106 -7.82 9.78 2.49
C MET A 106 -7.37 8.72 3.50
N VAL A 107 -6.70 7.68 3.00
CA VAL A 107 -5.95 6.73 3.82
C VAL A 107 -4.47 6.90 3.51
N GLN A 108 -3.68 7.21 4.52
CA GLN A 108 -2.22 7.31 4.43
C GLN A 108 -1.61 6.14 5.18
N VAL A 109 -0.84 5.31 4.50
CA VAL A 109 -0.08 4.20 5.06
C VAL A 109 1.39 4.56 5.02
N PHE A 110 2.06 4.41 6.15
CA PHE A 110 3.46 4.79 6.32
C PHE A 110 4.26 3.57 6.72
N PHE A 111 5.38 3.28 6.07
CA PHE A 111 6.28 2.17 6.42
C PHE A 111 7.65 2.72 6.79
N ASP A 112 8.12 2.43 7.99
CA ASP A 112 9.52 2.64 8.40
C ASP A 112 10.39 1.39 8.16
N ARG A 113 9.77 0.24 7.92
CA ARG A 113 10.41 -1.01 7.55
C ARG A 113 9.53 -1.81 6.61
N VAL A 114 10.09 -2.22 5.47
CA VAL A 114 9.44 -3.12 4.51
C VAL A 114 10.15 -4.47 4.55
N HIS A 115 9.42 -5.52 4.94
CA HIS A 115 9.92 -6.90 4.91
C HIS A 115 9.76 -7.54 3.53
N MET A 116 8.70 -7.16 2.81
CA MET A 116 8.44 -7.64 1.46
C MET A 116 7.60 -6.62 0.67
N VAL A 117 7.93 -6.47 -0.61
CA VAL A 117 7.05 -5.86 -1.60
C VAL A 117 6.90 -6.81 -2.79
N SER A 118 5.67 -7.00 -3.26
CA SER A 118 5.36 -7.82 -4.43
C SER A 118 4.38 -7.10 -5.35
N ALA A 119 4.63 -7.16 -6.65
CA ALA A 119 3.77 -6.60 -7.70
C ALA A 119 3.40 -7.68 -8.71
N LEU A 120 2.10 -7.85 -8.96
CA LEU A 120 1.53 -8.89 -9.80
C LEU A 120 0.52 -8.30 -10.77
N SER A 121 0.45 -8.87 -11.98
CA SER A 121 -0.69 -8.68 -12.89
C SER A 121 -1.62 -9.89 -12.73
N LEU A 122 -2.85 -9.67 -12.28
CA LEU A 122 -3.83 -10.71 -11.93
C LEU A 122 -5.03 -10.77 -12.87
#